data_AF-A0A847EDT9-F1
#
_entry.id   AF-A0A847EDT9-F1
#
_cell.length_a   1.000
_cell.length_b   1.000
_cell.length_c   1.000
_cell.angle_alpha   90.00
_cell.angle_beta   90.00
_cell.angle_gamma   90.00
#
_symmetry.space_group_name_H-M   'P 1'
#
loop_
_entity.id
_entity.type
_entity.pdbx_description
1 polymer ?
#
loop_
_entity_poly.entity_id
_entity_poly.type
_entity_poly.pdbx_seq_one_letter_code
_entity_poly.pdbx_strand_id
1 'polypeptide(L)'
;MQNQELHNFLFKLYDFTDHVADEAESDPSQESVRILTLIFIEQYFDSIGRGEISQAARESGADAQQALSEAHKRIDELRSRIKSLVTTIENTEHLEKCARETVAQWLKKNEAYGK
;
A
#
# COMPACT_ATOMS: atom_id res chain seq x y z
N MET A 1 -1.16 -8.12 27.34
CA MET A 1 -0.38 -6.91 27.00
C MET A 1 -0.08 -6.78 25.51
N GLN A 2 0.10 -7.87 24.74
CA GLN A 2 0.39 -7.77 23.29
C GLN A 2 -0.74 -7.20 22.41
N ASN A 3 -2.01 -7.47 22.71
CA ASN A 3 -3.11 -7.11 21.80
C ASN A 3 -3.50 -5.62 21.81
N GLN A 4 -3.24 -4.91 22.91
CA GLN A 4 -3.44 -3.46 22.98
C GLN A 4 -2.33 -2.70 22.24
N GLU A 5 -1.10 -3.25 22.25
CA GLU A 5 0.01 -2.74 21.44
C GLU A 5 -0.24 -2.95 19.95
N LEU A 6 -0.78 -4.12 19.57
CA LEU A 6 -1.17 -4.43 18.20
C LEU A 6 -2.30 -3.53 17.69
N HIS A 7 -3.35 -3.34 18.48
CA HIS A 7 -4.42 -2.38 18.16
C HIS A 7 -3.85 -0.98 17.90
N ASN A 8 -3.03 -0.47 18.81
CA ASN A 8 -2.44 0.87 18.67
C ASN A 8 -1.48 0.96 17.48
N PHE A 9 -0.75 -0.11 17.17
CA PHE A 9 0.11 -0.19 16.00
C PHE A 9 -0.71 -0.09 14.70
N LEU A 10 -1.80 -0.84 14.60
CA LEU A 10 -2.67 -0.85 13.42
C LEU A 10 -3.30 0.52 13.17
N PHE A 11 -3.77 1.21 14.22
CA PHE A 11 -4.28 2.57 14.08
C PHE A 11 -3.21 3.58 13.65
N LYS A 12 -2.00 3.51 14.23
CA LYS A 12 -0.87 4.33 13.78
C LYS A 12 -0.46 4.04 12.35
N LEU A 13 -0.56 2.79 11.92
CA LEU A 13 -0.27 2.39 10.54
C LEU A 13 -1.30 3.01 9.57
N TYR A 14 -2.58 3.08 9.96
CA TYR A 14 -3.57 3.81 9.17
C TYR A 14 -3.26 5.32 9.10
N ASP A 15 -2.90 5.95 10.22
CA ASP A 15 -2.55 7.39 10.22
C ASP A 15 -1.32 7.67 9.34
N PHE A 16 -0.34 6.76 9.36
CA PHE A 16 0.81 6.82 8.45
C PHE A 16 0.39 6.64 6.99
N THR A 17 -0.57 5.74 6.73
CA THR A 17 -1.09 5.51 5.38
C THR A 17 -1.72 6.77 4.82
N ASP A 18 -2.55 7.46 5.60
CA ASP A 18 -3.20 8.71 5.18
C ASP A 18 -2.16 9.78 4.87
N HIS A 19 -1.13 9.91 5.73
CA HIS A 19 -0.02 10.82 5.52
C HIS A 19 0.73 10.54 4.21
N VAL A 20 1.09 9.28 3.94
CA VAL A 20 1.81 8.89 2.71
C VAL A 20 0.96 9.18 1.47
N ALA A 21 -0.35 8.96 1.55
CA ALA A 21 -1.25 9.23 0.44
C ALA A 21 -1.41 10.74 0.17
N ASP A 22 -1.50 11.57 1.22
CA ASP A 22 -1.52 13.03 1.08
C ASP A 22 -0.21 13.56 0.48
N GLU A 23 0.94 12.97 0.86
CA GLU A 23 2.22 13.32 0.25
C GLU A 23 2.35 12.86 -1.21
N ALA A 24 1.74 11.72 -1.57
CA ALA A 24 1.74 11.24 -2.96
C ALA A 24 0.96 12.19 -3.87
N GLU A 25 -0.13 12.78 -3.37
CA GLU A 25 -0.95 13.75 -4.09
C GLU A 25 -0.30 15.15 -4.19
N SER A 26 0.49 15.54 -3.18
CA SER A 26 1.04 16.90 -3.08
C SER A 26 2.48 17.07 -3.59
N ASP A 27 3.28 16.00 -3.61
CA ASP A 27 4.67 16.01 -4.06
C ASP A 27 4.96 14.85 -5.03
N PRO A 28 5.04 15.12 -6.34
CA PRO A 28 5.25 14.08 -7.34
C PRO A 28 6.68 13.52 -7.35
N SER A 29 7.65 14.14 -6.65
CA SER A 29 9.07 13.75 -6.74
C SER A 29 9.38 12.35 -6.20
N GLN A 30 8.52 11.81 -5.33
CA GLN A 30 8.60 10.46 -4.78
C GLN A 30 7.28 9.68 -4.95
N GLU A 31 6.42 10.11 -5.89
CA GLU A 31 5.09 9.54 -6.12
C GLU A 31 5.11 8.02 -6.26
N SER A 32 6.01 7.48 -7.08
CA SER A 32 6.13 6.03 -7.29
C SER A 32 6.53 5.27 -6.02
N VAL A 33 7.42 5.82 -5.19
CA VAL A 33 7.85 5.20 -3.93
C VAL A 33 6.71 5.22 -2.92
N ARG A 34 5.98 6.33 -2.84
CA ARG A 34 4.82 6.48 -1.96
C ARG A 34 3.69 5.54 -2.37
N ILE A 35 3.42 5.41 -3.67
CA ILE A 35 2.38 4.49 -4.17
C ILE A 35 2.75 3.03 -3.93
N LEU A 36 4.02 2.65 -4.14
CA LEU A 36 4.49 1.31 -3.77
C LEU A 36 4.38 1.06 -2.25
N THR A 37 4.63 2.09 -1.44
CA THR A 37 4.46 2.02 0.02
C THR A 37 2.99 1.80 0.38
N LEU A 38 2.05 2.51 -0.25
CA LEU A 38 0.62 2.33 -0.04
C LEU A 38 0.14 0.93 -0.47
N ILE A 39 0.62 0.42 -1.61
CA ILE A 39 0.33 -0.95 -2.08
C ILE A 39 0.84 -1.99 -1.08
N PHE A 40 2.05 -1.82 -0.55
CA PHE A 40 2.59 -2.72 0.47
C PHE A 40 1.74 -2.72 1.75
N ILE A 41 1.34 -1.54 2.23
CA ILE A 41 0.50 -1.42 3.42
C ILE A 41 -0.89 -2.05 3.19
N GLU A 42 -1.48 -1.87 2.01
CA GLU A 42 -2.74 -2.51 1.63
C GLU A 42 -2.63 -4.04 1.67
N GLN A 43 -1.57 -4.62 1.09
CA GLN A 43 -1.31 -6.06 1.13
C GLN A 43 -1.10 -6.58 2.56
N TYR A 44 -0.44 -5.79 3.42
CA TYR A 44 -0.26 -6.12 4.83
C TYR A 44 -1.62 -6.18 5.56
N PHE A 45 -2.50 -5.20 5.31
CA PHE A 45 -3.85 -5.21 5.89
C PHE A 45 -4.72 -6.34 5.37
N ASP A 46 -4.60 -6.71 4.09
CA ASP A 46 -5.40 -7.78 3.49
C ASP A 46 -4.95 -9.18 3.96
N SER A 47 -3.64 -9.39 4.13
CA SER A 47 -3.06 -10.67 4.55
C SER A 47 -3.11 -10.93 6.06
N ILE A 48 -2.85 -9.90 6.88
CA ILE A 48 -2.67 -10.04 8.33
C ILE A 48 -3.70 -9.17 9.06
N GLY A 49 -3.91 -7.94 8.59
CA GLY A 49 -4.65 -6.91 9.31
C GLY A 49 -6.09 -7.29 9.67
N ARG A 50 -6.88 -7.87 8.78
CA ARG A 50 -8.32 -8.12 9.05
C ARG A 50 -8.56 -9.06 10.24
N GLY A 51 -7.79 -10.14 10.34
CA GLY A 51 -7.89 -11.11 11.43
C GLY A 51 -7.41 -10.53 12.76
N GLU A 52 -6.27 -9.85 12.72
CA GLU A 52 -5.64 -9.25 13.90
C GLU A 52 -6.41 -8.05 14.45
N ILE A 53 -6.99 -7.22 13.57
CA ILE A 53 -7.91 -6.12 13.96
C ILE A 53 -9.13 -6.70 14.68
N SER A 54 -9.71 -7.79 14.16
CA SER A 54 -10.89 -8.42 14.78
C SER A 54 -10.61 -8.95 16.16
N GLN A 55 -9.43 -9.54 16.35
CA GLN A 55 -9.00 -10.05 17.64
C GLN A 55 -8.66 -8.92 18.61
N ALA A 56 -7.85 -7.95 18.18
CA ALA A 56 -7.43 -6.82 19.01
C ALA A 56 -8.59 -5.91 19.42
N ALA A 57 -9.60 -5.74 18.56
CA ALA A 57 -10.81 -4.97 18.85
C ALA A 57 -11.70 -5.66 19.91
N ARG A 58 -11.85 -6.99 19.86
CA ARG A 58 -12.60 -7.75 20.89
C ARG A 58 -11.93 -7.72 22.26
N GLU A 59 -10.61 -7.73 22.28
CA GLU A 59 -9.83 -7.82 23.52
C GLU A 59 -9.59 -6.46 24.19
N SER A 60 -9.65 -5.36 23.44
CA SER A 60 -9.46 -4.00 23.97
C SER A 60 -10.69 -3.41 24.67
N GLY A 61 -11.84 -4.09 24.63
CA GLY A 61 -13.08 -3.63 25.26
C GLY A 61 -13.70 -2.39 24.59
N ALA A 62 -13.15 -1.93 23.47
CA ALA A 62 -13.82 -1.00 22.57
C ALA A 62 -15.03 -1.69 21.93
N ASP A 63 -15.96 -0.91 21.36
CA ASP A 63 -17.02 -1.47 20.53
C ASP A 63 -16.38 -2.13 19.30
N ALA A 64 -16.06 -3.43 19.44
CA ALA A 64 -15.23 -4.16 18.50
C ALA A 64 -15.80 -4.14 17.08
N GLN A 65 -17.13 -4.02 17.00
CA GLN A 65 -17.86 -3.92 15.76
C GLN A 65 -17.69 -2.54 15.10
N GLN A 66 -17.68 -1.47 15.90
CA GLN A 66 -17.38 -0.13 15.41
C GLN A 66 -15.92 0.00 14.94
N ALA A 67 -14.96 -0.53 15.71
CA ALA A 67 -13.54 -0.50 15.35
C ALA A 67 -13.24 -1.32 14.08
N LEU A 68 -13.86 -2.49 13.93
CA LEU A 68 -13.79 -3.28 12.70
C LEU A 68 -14.41 -2.57 11.51
N SER A 69 -15.57 -1.92 11.72
CA SER A 69 -16.23 -1.16 10.67
C SER A 69 -15.36 0.01 10.18
N GLU A 70 -14.73 0.73 11.10
CA GLU A 70 -13.83 1.85 10.77
C GLU A 70 -12.57 1.37 10.04
N ALA A 71 -11.97 0.27 10.50
CA ALA A 71 -10.82 -0.35 9.84
C ALA A 71 -11.13 -0.78 8.40
N HIS A 72 -12.29 -1.43 8.17
CA HIS A 72 -12.70 -1.81 6.83
C HIS A 72 -12.91 -0.59 5.93
N LYS A 73 -13.58 0.44 6.46
CA LYS A 73 -13.79 1.69 5.74
C LYS A 73 -12.46 2.34 5.31
N ARG A 74 -11.47 2.44 6.23
CA ARG A 74 -10.15 3.01 5.91
C ARG A 74 -9.37 2.17 4.89
N ILE A 75 -9.51 0.84 4.90
CA ILE A 75 -8.92 -0.02 3.86
C ILE A 75 -9.57 0.24 2.49
N ASP A 76 -10.89 0.36 2.44
CA ASP A 76 -11.60 0.61 1.18
C ASP A 76 -11.29 2.02 0.64
N GLU A 77 -11.16 3.02 1.52
CA GLU A 77 -10.69 4.37 1.17
C GLU A 77 -9.25 4.35 0.63
N LEU A 78 -8.34 3.63 1.30
CA LEU A 78 -6.97 3.42 0.82
C LEU A 78 -6.96 2.80 -0.58
N ARG A 79 -7.75 1.75 -0.82
CA ARG A 79 -7.85 1.11 -2.13
C ARG A 79 -8.34 2.07 -3.21
N SER A 80 -9.33 2.91 -2.88
CA SER A 80 -9.82 3.95 -3.78
C SER A 80 -8.73 4.98 -4.11
N ARG A 81 -7.99 5.44 -3.10
CA ARG A 81 -6.88 6.40 -3.27
C ARG A 81 -5.73 5.79 -4.09
N ILE A 82 -5.31 4.57 -3.79
CA ILE A 82 -4.31 3.84 -4.59
C ILE A 82 -4.77 3.74 -6.04
N LYS A 83 -6.03 3.34 -6.28
CA LYS A 83 -6.56 3.23 -7.64
C LYS A 83 -6.48 4.57 -8.37
N SER A 84 -6.89 5.67 -7.72
CA SER A 84 -6.81 7.03 -8.26
C SER A 84 -5.38 7.46 -8.59
N LEU A 85 -4.46 7.21 -7.66
CA LEU A 85 -3.03 7.52 -7.79
C LEU A 85 -2.38 6.69 -8.90
N VAL A 86 -2.69 5.40 -9.00
CA VAL A 86 -2.21 4.52 -10.08
C VAL A 86 -2.76 4.95 -11.43
N THR A 87 -4.04 5.34 -11.53
CA THR A 87 -4.59 5.95 -12.76
C THR A 87 -3.98 7.31 -13.08
N THR A 88 -3.38 7.99 -12.10
CA THR A 88 -2.59 9.22 -12.34
C THR A 88 -1.19 8.88 -12.85
N ILE A 89 -0.60 7.75 -12.39
CA ILE A 89 0.61 7.15 -12.98
C ILE A 89 0.34 6.55 -14.37
N GLU A 90 -0.91 6.39 -14.82
CA GLU A 90 -1.23 6.10 -16.23
C GLU A 90 -0.88 7.26 -17.19
N ASN A 91 0.07 8.12 -16.84
CA ASN A 91 1.20 8.44 -17.73
C ASN A 91 2.07 7.17 -17.98
N THR A 92 1.42 6.16 -18.55
CA THR A 92 1.89 4.81 -18.89
C THR A 92 3.23 4.80 -19.61
N GLU A 93 3.59 5.89 -20.28
CA GLU A 93 4.85 6.06 -20.99
C GLU A 93 6.09 5.81 -20.12
N HIS A 94 6.12 6.25 -18.86
CA HIS A 94 7.34 6.12 -18.05
C HIS A 94 7.59 4.68 -17.61
N LEU A 95 6.56 4.01 -17.10
CA LEU A 95 6.65 2.60 -16.71
C LEU A 95 6.85 1.69 -17.93
N GLU A 96 6.16 1.97 -19.04
CA GLU A 96 6.33 1.23 -20.29
C GLU A 96 7.74 1.42 -20.86
N LYS A 97 8.29 2.64 -20.80
CA LYS A 97 9.68 2.91 -21.18
C LYS A 97 10.67 2.15 -20.31
N CYS A 98 10.54 2.21 -18.99
CA CYS A 98 11.42 1.48 -18.07
C CYS A 98 11.34 -0.05 -18.29
N ALA A 99 10.14 -0.59 -18.53
CA ALA A 99 9.96 -2.00 -18.86
C ALA A 99 10.61 -2.36 -20.21
N ARG A 100 10.41 -1.56 -21.25
CA ARG A 100 11.03 -1.75 -22.58
C ARG A 100 12.55 -1.69 -22.50
N GLU A 101 13.11 -0.74 -21.75
CA GLU A 101 14.56 -0.60 -21.55
C GLU A 101 15.14 -1.80 -20.81
N THR A 102 14.46 -2.29 -19.76
CA THR A 102 14.89 -3.46 -19.00
C THR A 102 14.89 -4.73 -19.87
N VAL A 103 13.84 -4.95 -20.66
CA VAL A 103 13.76 -6.07 -21.61
C VAL A 103 14.85 -5.96 -22.69
N ALA A 104 15.08 -4.77 -23.24
CA ALA A 104 16.12 -4.55 -24.25
C ALA A 104 17.53 -4.82 -23.71
N GLN A 105 17.80 -4.45 -22.45
CA GLN A 105 19.08 -4.75 -21.79
C GLN A 105 19.26 -6.26 -21.56
N TRP A 106 18.20 -6.96 -21.15
CA TRP A 106 18.24 -8.41 -20.99
C TRP A 106 18.47 -9.13 -22.33
N LEU A 107 17.79 -8.72 -23.40
CA LEU A 107 17.99 -9.28 -24.76
C LEU A 107 19.42 -9.08 -25.25
N LYS A 108 19.97 -7.85 -25.14
CA LYS A 108 21.37 -7.56 -25.53
C LYS A 108 22.38 -8.41 -24.77
N LYS A 109 22.17 -8.65 -23.47
CA LYS A 109 23.04 -9.54 -22.70
C LYS A 109 22.95 -10.97 -23.22
N ASN A 110 21.77 -11.50 -23.52
CA ASN A 110 21.60 -12.89 -23.93
C ASN A 110 21.98 -13.15 -25.40
N GLU A 111 21.88 -12.16 -26.29
CA GLU A 111 22.44 -12.25 -27.65
C GLU A 111 23.97 -12.28 -27.65
N ALA A 112 24.62 -11.63 -26.65
CA ALA A 112 26.07 -11.65 -26.49
C ALA A 112 26.62 -13.00 -25.96
N TYR A 113 25.78 -13.84 -25.35
CA TYR A 113 26.14 -15.20 -24.89
C TYR A 113 25.75 -16.31 -25.89
N GLY A 114 25.19 -15.95 -27.04
CA GLY A 114 24.79 -16.88 -28.10
C GLY A 114 25.83 -17.10 -29.21
N LYS A 115 27.10 -16.69 -29.00
CA LYS A 115 28.23 -16.96 -29.90
C LYS A 115 29.33 -17.74 -29.19
#